data_AF-F8X1E1-F1
#
_entry.id   AF-F8X1E1-F1
#
_cell.length_a   1.000
_cell.length_b   1.000
_cell.length_c   1.000
_cell.angle_alpha   90.00
_cell.angle_beta   90.00
_cell.angle_gamma   90.00
#
_symmetry.space_group_name_H-M   'P 1'
#
loop_
_entity.id
_entity.type
_entity.pdbx_description
1 polymer ?
#
loop_
_entity_poly.entity_id
_entity_poly.type
_entity_poly.pdbx_seq_one_letter_code
_entity_poly.pdbx_strand_id
1 'polypeptide(L)'
;MPTIKIPFPIHEGLEVKNATIDLKNGYTVVEYGEKEVQAINNYILVPESIGIWVLPQGASGSYGDGLFIGFNEDKQLLGYCDTAYCVEPRTKCRLDKIQYKLTPCKRKELKEGDTSFHSYSQTPDFSNIHQYCKIIDSNYHVFVNSIKSVIRQSDEYPFWYKVEPIQYSHGY
;
A
#
# COMPACT_ATOMS: atom_id res chain seq x y z
N MET A 1 40.63 -36.43 0.97
CA MET A 1 39.75 -36.43 2.15
C MET A 1 38.31 -36.45 1.66
N PRO A 2 37.40 -37.28 2.22
CA PRO A 2 35.99 -37.23 1.87
C PRO A 2 35.35 -35.93 2.38
N THR A 3 34.59 -35.25 1.53
CA THR A 3 33.80 -34.06 1.88
C THR A 3 32.34 -34.44 1.93
N ILE A 4 31.67 -34.17 3.06
CA ILE A 4 30.22 -34.39 3.22
C ILE A 4 29.53 -33.04 3.06
N LYS A 5 28.58 -32.92 2.11
CA LYS A 5 27.72 -31.76 1.94
C LYS A 5 26.37 -32.05 2.56
N ILE A 6 25.95 -31.24 3.52
CA ILE A 6 24.64 -31.36 4.18
C ILE A 6 23.81 -30.15 3.75
N PRO A 7 22.71 -30.34 3.00
CA PRO A 7 21.81 -29.24 2.67
C PRO A 7 21.01 -28.83 3.91
N PHE A 8 20.97 -27.54 4.21
CA PHE A 8 20.14 -27.01 5.29
C PHE A 8 18.72 -26.69 4.77
N PRO A 9 17.69 -26.77 5.63
CA PRO A 9 16.35 -26.31 5.28
C PRO A 9 16.37 -24.83 4.90
N ILE A 10 15.86 -24.51 3.71
CA ILE A 10 15.68 -23.12 3.29
C ILE A 10 14.30 -22.69 3.79
N HIS A 11 14.27 -21.68 4.66
CA HIS A 11 13.04 -21.02 5.11
C HIS A 11 12.88 -19.71 4.33
N GLU A 12 11.72 -19.51 3.71
CA GLU A 12 11.42 -18.29 2.96
C GLU A 12 11.51 -17.06 3.87
N GLY A 13 12.23 -16.02 3.42
CA GLY A 13 12.47 -14.80 4.20
C GLY A 13 13.64 -14.86 5.20
N LEU A 14 14.27 -16.02 5.40
CA LEU A 14 15.40 -16.18 6.31
C LEU A 14 16.69 -16.52 5.55
N GLU A 15 17.82 -16.08 6.09
CA GLU A 15 19.15 -16.49 5.63
C GLU A 15 19.98 -17.06 6.78
N VAL A 16 20.89 -17.97 6.47
CA VAL A 16 21.82 -18.53 7.45
C VAL A 16 22.81 -17.43 7.83
N LYS A 17 22.79 -17.02 9.10
CA LYS A 17 23.74 -16.03 9.64
C LYS A 17 25.00 -16.70 10.17
N ASN A 18 24.83 -17.86 10.82
CA ASN A 18 25.95 -18.59 11.41
C ASN A 18 25.68 -20.10 11.39
N ALA A 19 26.75 -20.89 11.31
CA ALA A 19 26.70 -22.34 11.42
C ALA A 19 27.85 -22.80 12.29
N THR A 20 27.54 -23.41 13.44
CA THR A 20 28.53 -23.95 14.37
C THR A 20 28.45 -25.47 14.39
N ILE A 21 29.60 -26.13 14.22
CA ILE A 21 29.70 -27.59 14.21
C ILE A 21 30.32 -28.06 15.53
N ASP A 22 29.61 -28.94 16.25
CA ASP A 22 30.13 -29.64 17.42
C ASP A 22 30.48 -31.08 17.05
N LEU A 23 31.76 -31.31 16.72
CA LEU A 23 32.27 -32.63 16.35
C LEU A 23 32.30 -33.62 17.51
N LYS A 24 32.34 -33.14 18.76
CA LYS A 24 32.41 -34.00 19.95
C LYS A 24 31.05 -34.64 20.23
N ASN A 25 29.98 -33.88 20.01
CA ASN A 25 28.62 -34.30 20.29
C ASN A 25 27.82 -34.64 19.02
N GLY A 26 28.40 -34.46 17.84
CA GLY A 26 27.85 -34.96 16.57
C GLY A 26 26.69 -34.15 16.00
N TYR A 27 26.60 -32.85 16.31
CA TYR A 27 25.53 -31.99 15.81
C TYR A 27 26.05 -30.68 15.19
N THR A 28 25.18 -30.02 14.43
CA THR A 28 25.41 -28.69 13.85
C THR A 28 24.26 -27.78 14.25
N VAL A 29 24.60 -26.59 14.74
CA VAL A 29 23.63 -25.53 15.05
C VAL A 29 23.68 -24.51 13.93
N VAL A 30 22.53 -24.20 13.36
CA VAL A 30 22.39 -23.16 12.33
C VAL A 30 21.52 -22.06 12.88
N GLU A 31 22.06 -20.85 12.90
CA GLU A 31 21.35 -19.65 13.27
C GLU A 31 20.83 -18.98 12.00
N TYR A 32 19.51 -18.82 11.93
CA TYR A 32 18.85 -18.07 10.88
C TYR A 32 18.61 -16.65 11.37
N GLY A 33 18.84 -15.68 10.50
CA GLY A 33 18.39 -14.31 10.68
C GLY A 33 17.46 -13.91 9.54
N GLU A 34 16.73 -12.81 9.74
CA GLU A 34 16.03 -12.18 8.64
C GLU A 34 17.03 -11.87 7.52
N LYS A 35 16.64 -12.21 6.30
CA LYS A 35 17.41 -11.87 5.11
C LYS A 35 17.53 -10.35 5.07
N GLU A 36 18.75 -9.82 5.10
CA GLU A 36 18.94 -8.40 4.83
C GLU A 36 18.50 -8.15 3.39
N VAL A 37 17.29 -7.60 3.25
CA VAL A 37 16.79 -7.13 1.96
C VAL A 37 17.65 -5.92 1.61
N GLN A 38 18.67 -6.13 0.78
CA GLN A 38 19.31 -5.03 0.06
C GLN A 38 18.20 -4.20 -0.58
N ALA A 39 18.10 -2.94 -0.16
CA ALA A 39 17.05 -2.01 -0.55
C ALA A 39 17.13 -1.70 -2.05
N ILE A 40 16.62 -2.61 -2.88
CA ILE A 40 15.91 -2.22 -4.08
C ILE A 40 14.62 -1.58 -3.56
N ASN A 41 14.30 -0.38 -4.03
CA ASN A 41 13.11 0.38 -3.68
C ASN A 41 11.81 -0.41 -3.97
N ASN A 42 11.47 -1.41 -3.15
CA ASN A 42 10.31 -2.30 -3.29
C ASN A 42 9.06 -1.62 -2.74
N TYR A 43 8.72 -0.44 -3.28
CA TYR A 43 7.39 0.10 -3.08
C TYR A 43 6.43 -0.57 -4.07
N ILE A 44 5.23 -0.88 -3.60
CA ILE A 44 4.19 -1.49 -4.44
C ILE A 44 3.60 -0.36 -5.27
N LEU A 45 3.61 -0.48 -6.60
CA LEU A 45 2.96 0.53 -7.45
C LEU A 45 1.45 0.38 -7.37
N VAL A 46 0.74 1.51 -7.30
CA VAL A 46 -0.70 1.52 -7.58
C VAL A 46 -0.88 1.11 -9.05
N PRO A 47 -1.67 0.07 -9.39
CA PRO A 47 -1.86 -0.31 -10.79
C PRO A 47 -2.44 0.84 -11.61
N GLU A 48 -2.00 1.01 -12.86
CA GLU A 48 -2.47 2.09 -13.75
C GLU A 48 -3.98 2.05 -14.02
N SER A 49 -4.59 0.88 -13.88
CA SER A 49 -6.05 0.68 -13.94
C SER A 49 -6.79 1.39 -12.81
N ILE A 50 -6.13 1.64 -11.68
CA ILE A 50 -6.66 2.45 -10.59
C ILE A 50 -6.42 3.91 -10.95
N GLY A 51 -7.50 4.62 -11.27
CA GLY A 51 -7.44 6.05 -11.58
C GLY A 51 -7.09 6.88 -10.34
N ILE A 52 -5.81 7.12 -10.07
CA ILE A 52 -5.40 8.11 -9.06
C ILE A 52 -5.19 9.46 -9.74
N TRP A 53 -6.03 10.41 -9.37
CA TRP A 53 -6.10 11.75 -9.95
C TRP A 53 -5.70 12.78 -8.91
N VAL A 54 -4.79 13.70 -9.24
CA VAL A 54 -4.30 14.71 -8.29
C VAL A 54 -4.84 16.09 -8.63
N LEU A 55 -5.19 16.86 -7.59
CA LEU A 55 -5.48 18.28 -7.74
C LEU A 55 -4.23 19.08 -8.13
N PRO A 56 -4.36 20.08 -9.01
CA PRO A 56 -3.26 20.99 -9.30
C PRO A 56 -2.75 21.68 -8.03
N GLN A 57 -1.44 21.92 -7.97
CA GLN A 57 -0.87 22.72 -6.89
C GLN A 57 -1.55 24.10 -6.84
N GLY A 58 -1.93 24.53 -5.63
CA GLY A 58 -2.60 25.82 -5.41
C GLY A 58 -4.12 25.79 -5.56
N ALA A 59 -4.74 24.63 -5.76
CA ALA A 59 -6.19 24.51 -5.64
C ALA A 59 -6.67 24.93 -4.23
N SER A 60 -7.63 25.85 -4.17
CA SER A 60 -8.21 26.32 -2.90
C SER A 60 -9.25 25.34 -2.37
N GLY A 61 -9.11 24.89 -1.12
CA GLY A 61 -10.10 24.06 -0.43
C GLY A 61 -9.48 23.01 0.48
N SER A 62 -10.29 22.36 1.32
CA SER A 62 -9.84 21.31 2.24
C SER A 62 -10.01 19.93 1.61
N TYR A 63 -9.05 19.53 0.76
CA TYR A 63 -9.11 18.28 -0.03
C TYR A 63 -8.27 17.12 0.52
N GLY A 64 -7.87 17.18 1.79
CA GLY A 64 -7.06 16.12 2.40
C GLY A 64 -5.69 16.01 1.74
N ASP A 65 -5.37 14.82 1.21
CA ASP A 65 -4.14 14.59 0.43
C ASP A 65 -4.20 15.13 -1.02
N GLY A 66 -5.34 15.71 -1.43
CA GLY A 66 -5.54 16.26 -2.78
C GLY A 66 -5.69 15.21 -3.88
N LEU A 67 -5.84 13.93 -3.52
CA LEU A 67 -6.03 12.83 -4.46
C LEU A 67 -7.50 12.45 -4.59
N PHE A 68 -7.85 11.90 -5.75
CA PHE A 68 -9.16 11.38 -6.08
C PHE A 68 -9.03 9.99 -6.68
N ILE A 69 -9.95 9.10 -6.31
CA ILE A 69 -10.04 7.73 -6.84
C ILE A 69 -11.10 7.74 -7.95
N GLY A 70 -10.67 7.52 -9.18
CA GLY A 70 -11.52 7.42 -10.36
C GLY A 70 -12.23 6.08 -10.40
N PHE A 71 -13.55 6.11 -10.61
CA PHE A 71 -14.39 4.94 -10.76
C PHE A 71 -15.40 5.15 -11.89
N ASN A 72 -16.11 4.07 -12.26
CA ASN A 72 -17.04 4.09 -13.38
C ASN A 72 -16.33 4.53 -14.68
N GLU A 73 -15.22 3.85 -15.02
CA GLU A 73 -14.36 4.19 -16.18
C GLU A 73 -13.81 5.62 -16.11
N ASP A 74 -13.33 6.03 -14.92
CA ASP A 74 -12.83 7.39 -14.66
C ASP A 74 -13.84 8.51 -14.99
N LYS A 75 -15.14 8.22 -15.09
CA LYS A 75 -16.19 9.24 -15.30
C LYS A 75 -16.54 9.97 -14.00
N GLN A 76 -16.32 9.31 -12.86
CA GLN A 76 -16.58 9.84 -11.53
C GLN A 76 -15.33 9.71 -10.67
N LEU A 77 -15.21 10.62 -9.70
CA LEU A 77 -14.04 10.77 -8.84
C LEU A 77 -14.49 10.82 -7.40
N LEU A 78 -14.04 9.87 -6.59
CA LEU A 78 -14.21 9.88 -5.14
C LEU A 78 -13.06 10.67 -4.51
N GLY A 79 -13.41 11.76 -3.84
CA GLY A 79 -12.46 12.61 -3.12
C GLY A 79 -12.88 12.83 -1.68
N TYR A 80 -12.12 13.70 -1.02
CA TYR A 80 -12.44 14.23 0.30
C TYR A 80 -12.54 15.75 0.18
N CYS A 81 -13.55 16.37 0.80
CA CYS A 81 -13.79 17.80 0.77
C CYS A 81 -14.44 18.23 2.09
N ASP A 82 -13.85 19.22 2.77
CA ASP A 82 -14.42 19.88 3.95
C ASP A 82 -14.97 18.90 5.01
N THR A 83 -14.17 17.94 5.45
CA THR A 83 -14.52 16.92 6.48
C THR A 83 -15.50 15.83 6.06
N ALA A 84 -15.81 15.76 4.76
CA ALA A 84 -16.65 14.72 4.19
C ALA A 84 -16.02 14.12 2.93
N TYR A 85 -16.64 13.08 2.39
CA TYR A 85 -16.32 12.62 1.04
C TYR A 85 -17.09 13.45 0.01
N CYS A 86 -16.55 13.53 -1.20
CA CYS A 86 -17.23 14.10 -2.35
C CYS A 86 -17.17 13.14 -3.54
N VAL A 87 -18.16 13.24 -4.42
CA VAL A 87 -18.16 12.56 -5.71
C VAL A 87 -18.34 13.60 -6.79
N GLU A 88 -17.32 13.76 -7.63
CA GLU A 88 -17.34 14.73 -8.72
C GLU A 88 -17.29 14.03 -10.08
N PRO A 89 -17.97 14.55 -11.11
CA PRO A 89 -17.75 14.09 -12.48
C PRO A 89 -16.35 14.53 -12.94
N ARG A 90 -15.63 13.63 -13.60
CA ARG A 90 -14.26 13.87 -14.10
C ARG A 90 -14.12 15.12 -14.96
N THR A 91 -15.16 15.46 -15.72
CA THR A 91 -15.18 16.61 -16.64
C THR A 91 -15.12 17.96 -15.93
N LYS A 92 -15.44 18.03 -14.63
CA LYS A 92 -15.37 19.27 -13.86
C LYS A 92 -13.99 19.59 -13.30
N CYS A 93 -13.10 18.60 -13.23
CA CYS A 93 -11.83 18.73 -12.52
C CYS A 93 -10.66 18.64 -13.50
N ARG A 94 -9.83 19.69 -13.57
CA ARG A 94 -8.53 19.63 -14.23
C ARG A 94 -7.56 18.87 -13.34
N LEU A 95 -7.56 17.54 -13.44
CA LEU A 95 -6.69 16.65 -12.67
C LEU A 95 -5.75 15.90 -13.60
N ASP A 96 -4.55 15.66 -13.10
CA ASP A 96 -3.55 14.82 -13.76
C ASP A 96 -3.63 13.40 -13.18
N LYS A 97 -3.54 12.38 -14.05
CA LYS A 97 -3.34 11.00 -13.61
C LYS A 97 -1.87 10.80 -13.35
N ILE A 98 -1.51 10.45 -12.12
CA ILE A 98 -0.10 10.32 -11.72
C ILE A 98 0.13 8.95 -11.11
N GLN A 99 1.32 8.40 -11.33
CA GLN A 99 1.75 7.15 -10.73
C GLN A 99 2.08 7.36 -9.24
N TYR A 100 1.45 6.55 -8.40
CA TYR A 100 1.67 6.55 -6.95
C TYR A 100 2.15 5.17 -6.49
N LYS A 101 2.63 5.12 -5.25
CA LYS A 101 2.98 3.89 -4.55
C LYS A 101 2.05 3.61 -3.38
N LEU A 102 2.02 2.35 -2.96
CA LEU A 102 1.40 1.84 -1.76
C LEU A 102 2.50 1.52 -0.74
N THR A 103 2.44 2.18 0.41
CA THR A 103 3.32 1.93 1.54
C THR A 103 2.51 1.23 2.64
N PRO A 104 2.89 0.01 3.07
CA PRO A 104 2.23 -0.64 4.19
C PRO A 104 2.24 0.25 5.44
N CYS A 105 1.11 0.35 6.13
CA CYS A 105 0.97 1.19 7.32
C CYS A 105 -0.03 0.59 8.30
N LYS A 106 -0.11 1.17 9.50
CA LYS A 106 -1.19 0.89 10.46
C LYS A 106 -2.33 1.86 10.23
N ARG A 107 -3.57 1.42 10.46
CA ARG A 107 -4.76 2.30 10.33
C ARG A 107 -4.62 3.61 11.11
N LYS A 108 -4.04 3.57 12.32
CA LYS A 108 -3.82 4.73 13.19
C LYS A 108 -2.80 5.76 12.67
N GLU A 109 -2.04 5.41 11.63
CA GLU A 109 -1.06 6.31 11.00
C GLU A 109 -1.70 7.13 9.86
N LEU A 110 -2.89 6.72 9.40
CA LEU A 110 -3.67 7.41 8.38
C LEU A 110 -4.50 8.53 9.00
N LYS A 111 -4.54 9.66 8.29
CA LYS A 111 -5.26 10.87 8.69
C LYS A 111 -6.52 11.05 7.85
N GLU A 112 -7.46 11.82 8.37
CA GLU A 112 -8.61 12.29 7.62
C GLU A 112 -8.17 12.93 6.29
N GLY A 113 -8.82 12.49 5.20
CA GLY A 113 -8.50 12.90 3.83
C GLY A 113 -7.42 12.09 3.12
N ASP A 114 -6.70 11.19 3.81
CA ASP A 114 -5.75 10.27 3.17
C ASP A 114 -6.46 9.30 2.21
N THR A 115 -5.82 9.03 1.08
CA THR A 115 -6.15 7.96 0.14
C THR A 115 -5.38 6.70 0.54
N SER A 116 -6.06 5.57 0.59
CA SER A 116 -5.48 4.33 1.11
C SER A 116 -6.10 3.10 0.47
N PHE A 117 -5.45 1.96 0.65
CA PHE A 117 -5.94 0.65 0.28
C PHE A 117 -6.06 -0.23 1.52
N HIS A 118 -7.16 -0.98 1.65
CA HIS A 118 -7.42 -1.86 2.78
C HIS A 118 -7.68 -3.31 2.33
N SER A 119 -7.31 -4.30 3.14
CA SER A 119 -7.55 -5.70 2.81
C SER A 119 -7.67 -6.60 4.05
N TYR A 120 -8.40 -7.71 3.89
CA TYR A 120 -8.40 -8.84 4.81
C TYR A 120 -7.28 -9.86 4.50
N SER A 121 -6.70 -9.79 3.31
CA SER A 121 -5.65 -10.71 2.86
C SER A 121 -4.26 -10.13 3.09
N GLN A 122 -3.34 -10.98 3.56
CA GLN A 122 -1.91 -10.66 3.63
C GLN A 122 -1.27 -10.56 2.24
N THR A 123 -1.88 -11.20 1.25
CA THR A 123 -1.54 -11.12 -0.18
C THR A 123 -2.71 -10.48 -0.93
N PRO A 124 -2.88 -9.15 -0.82
CA PRO A 124 -4.02 -8.45 -1.41
C PRO A 124 -3.92 -8.35 -2.95
N ASP A 125 -5.08 -8.28 -3.61
CA ASP A 125 -5.17 -7.89 -5.01
C ASP A 125 -5.23 -6.36 -5.12
N PHE A 126 -4.08 -5.75 -5.41
CA PHE A 126 -3.97 -4.29 -5.55
C PHE A 126 -4.69 -3.72 -6.77
N SER A 127 -5.18 -4.56 -7.68
CA SER A 127 -6.00 -4.11 -8.82
C SER A 127 -7.48 -3.95 -8.46
N ASN A 128 -7.89 -4.37 -7.26
CA ASN A 128 -9.25 -4.23 -6.79
C ASN A 128 -9.55 -2.79 -6.37
N ILE A 129 -10.17 -2.02 -7.26
CA ILE A 129 -10.61 -0.66 -6.99
C ILE A 129 -11.52 -0.54 -5.76
N HIS A 130 -12.29 -1.58 -5.44
CA HIS A 130 -13.24 -1.56 -4.32
C HIS A 130 -12.59 -1.62 -2.94
N GLN A 131 -11.26 -1.63 -2.90
CA GLN A 131 -10.47 -1.56 -1.68
C GLN A 131 -9.68 -0.27 -1.57
N TYR A 132 -9.72 0.59 -2.60
CA TYR A 132 -9.20 1.95 -2.52
C TYR A 132 -10.25 2.85 -1.87
N CYS A 133 -9.81 3.60 -0.88
CA CYS A 133 -10.68 4.34 0.01
C CYS A 133 -10.15 5.73 0.34
N LYS A 134 -11.06 6.56 0.85
CA LYS A 134 -10.77 7.81 1.55
C LYS A 134 -11.00 7.64 3.03
N ILE A 135 -10.04 8.05 3.85
CA ILE A 135 -10.20 8.11 5.29
C ILE A 135 -11.04 9.33 5.66
N ILE A 136 -12.10 9.12 6.45
CA ILE A 136 -13.01 10.19 6.86
C ILE A 136 -12.71 10.64 8.28
N ASP A 137 -12.47 9.72 9.19
CA ASP A 137 -12.14 10.04 10.58
C ASP A 137 -11.31 8.91 11.20
N SER A 138 -11.21 8.84 12.53
CA SER A 138 -10.45 7.78 13.21
C SER A 138 -11.07 6.38 13.13
N ASN A 139 -12.35 6.29 12.75
CA ASN A 139 -13.16 5.08 12.81
C ASN A 139 -13.74 4.67 11.45
N TYR A 140 -13.85 5.61 10.51
CA TYR A 140 -14.53 5.40 9.24
C TYR A 140 -13.69 5.77 8.02
N HIS A 141 -13.91 5.02 6.96
CA HIS A 141 -13.44 5.29 5.61
C HIS A 141 -14.60 5.11 4.62
N VAL A 142 -14.40 5.58 3.38
CA VAL A 142 -15.33 5.37 2.28
C VAL A 142 -14.66 4.80 1.05
N PHE A 143 -15.34 3.93 0.33
CA PHE A 143 -14.87 3.35 -0.93
C PHE A 143 -16.05 3.08 -1.87
N VAL A 144 -15.76 2.73 -3.12
CA VAL A 144 -16.78 2.40 -4.12
C VAL A 144 -16.94 0.89 -4.21
N ASN A 145 -18.15 0.37 -4.08
CA ASN A 145 -18.41 -1.07 -4.22
C ASN A 145 -18.62 -1.50 -5.70
N SER A 146 -18.84 -2.79 -5.93
CA SER A 146 -19.00 -3.38 -7.27
C SER A 146 -20.23 -2.87 -8.05
N ILE A 147 -21.23 -2.33 -7.35
CA ILE A 147 -22.42 -1.71 -7.98
C ILE A 147 -22.26 -0.19 -8.16
N LYS A 148 -21.04 0.34 -8.03
CA LYS A 148 -20.68 1.75 -8.23
C LYS A 148 -21.28 2.72 -7.21
N SER A 149 -21.61 2.23 -6.01
CA SER A 149 -22.08 3.04 -4.89
C SER A 149 -20.94 3.35 -3.91
N VAL A 150 -20.94 4.56 -3.35
CA VAL A 150 -20.03 4.92 -2.26
C VAL A 150 -20.58 4.34 -0.95
N ILE A 151 -19.74 3.58 -0.26
CA ILE A 151 -20.04 2.94 1.02
C ILE A 151 -19.16 3.56 2.10
N ARG A 152 -19.73 3.88 3.26
CA ARG A 152 -19.01 4.25 4.48
C ARG A 152 -18.95 3.04 5.39
N GLN A 153 -17.76 2.68 5.86
CA GLN A 153 -17.55 1.48 6.67
C GLN A 153 -16.61 1.75 7.85
N SER A 154 -16.81 1.00 8.93
CA SER A 154 -15.90 0.91 10.09
C SER A 154 -14.57 0.27 9.72
N ASP A 155 -13.52 0.65 10.45
CA ASP A 155 -12.16 0.14 10.23
C ASP A 155 -11.95 -1.28 10.78
N GLU A 156 -12.43 -2.28 10.05
CA GLU A 156 -12.34 -3.70 10.44
C GLU A 156 -11.22 -4.48 9.72
N TYR A 157 -10.42 -3.79 8.90
CA TYR A 157 -9.42 -4.42 8.04
C TYR A 157 -8.07 -4.58 8.77
N PRO A 158 -7.44 -5.77 8.71
CA PRO A 158 -6.14 -6.01 9.34
C PRO A 158 -4.96 -5.42 8.56
N PHE A 159 -5.09 -5.18 7.25
CA PHE A 159 -3.99 -4.68 6.41
C PHE A 159 -4.35 -3.35 5.77
N TRP A 160 -3.44 -2.39 5.87
CA TRP A 160 -3.59 -1.03 5.35
C TRP A 160 -2.35 -0.60 4.60
N TYR A 161 -2.57 0.19 3.55
CA TYR A 161 -1.53 0.76 2.72
C TYR A 161 -1.89 2.20 2.41
N LYS A 162 -0.95 3.12 2.63
CA LYS A 162 -1.10 4.53 2.26
C LYS A 162 -0.74 4.74 0.80
N VAL A 163 -1.54 5.51 0.07
CA VAL A 163 -1.21 5.95 -1.29
C VAL A 163 -0.33 7.19 -1.19
N GLU A 164 0.90 7.11 -1.69
CA GLU A 164 1.93 8.15 -1.54
C GLU A 164 2.65 8.44 -2.85
N PRO A 165 3.12 9.69 -3.06
CA PRO A 165 3.86 10.04 -4.26
C PRO A 165 5.18 9.25 -4.32
N ILE A 166 5.61 8.94 -5.54
CA ILE A 166 6.94 8.38 -5.77
C ILE A 166 7.94 9.52 -5.61
N GLN A 167 8.75 9.48 -4.54
CA GLN A 167 9.89 10.38 -4.41
C GLN A 167 10.98 9.89 -5.37
N TYR A 168 11.19 10.61 -6.46
CA TYR A 168 12.41 10.47 -7.23
C TYR A 168 13.53 11.13 -6.44
N SER A 169 14.40 10.31 -5.84
CA SER A 169 15.68 10.81 -5.33
C SER A 169 16.40 11.49 -6.49
N HIS A 170 16.44 12.82 -6.48
CA HIS A 170 17.28 13.58 -7.37
C HIS A 170 18.73 13.20 -7.03
N GLY A 171 19.33 12.34 -7.85
CA GLY A 171 20.76 12.14 -7.84
C GLY A 171 21.41 13.44 -8.29
N TYR A 172 21.93 14.20 -7.32
CA TYR A 172 22.93 15.23 -7.55
C TYR A 172 24.31 14.62 -7.30
#